data_AF-B5IQB5-F1
#
_entry.id   AF-B5IQB5-F1
#
_cell.length_a   1.000
_cell.length_b   1.000
_cell.length_c   1.000
_cell.angle_alpha   90.00
_cell.angle_beta   90.00
_cell.angle_gamma   90.00
#
_symmetry.space_group_name_H-M   'P 1'
#
loop_
_entity.id
_entity.type
_entity.pdbx_description
1 polymer ?
#
loop_
_entity_poly.entity_id
_entity_poly.type
_entity_poly.pdbx_seq_one_letter_code
_entity_poly.pdbx_strand_id
1 'polypeptide(L)'
;MLQRLREASGVPFNTALANLYRDGRDSVAWHSDDEPELGAHPVIASLSLGATRRFLMRRKADHRHRRAFQLSHGSLLWMAGSTQEHWQHCLPKTARPVAARINLTFRAIGPYGVVGSGTPSSRLGLPESRVIPAGGPASAGVRSRSR
;
A
#
# COMPACT_ATOMS: atom_id res chain seq x y z
N MET A 1 -0.63 16.18 -0.84
CA MET A 1 -0.57 14.73 -1.15
C MET A 1 -1.86 14.02 -0.81
N LEU A 2 -2.38 14.17 0.42
CA LEU A 2 -3.68 13.64 0.84
C LEU A 2 -4.82 13.98 -0.12
N GLN A 3 -4.91 15.25 -0.54
CA GLN A 3 -5.90 15.70 -1.52
C GLN A 3 -5.81 14.93 -2.85
N ARG A 4 -4.60 14.77 -3.41
CA ARG A 4 -4.39 13.99 -4.64
C ARG A 4 -4.81 12.53 -4.50
N LEU A 5 -4.55 11.92 -3.33
CA LEU A 5 -4.99 10.54 -3.06
C LEU A 5 -6.51 10.43 -3.01
N ARG A 6 -7.19 11.38 -2.35
CA ARG A 6 -8.65 11.44 -2.31
C ARG A 6 -9.25 11.62 -3.70
N GLU A 7 -8.76 12.60 -4.47
CA GLU A 7 -9.23 12.89 -5.83
C GLU A 7 -9.01 11.70 -6.78
N ALA A 8 -7.88 11.01 -6.69
CA ALA A 8 -7.55 9.91 -7.60
C ALA A 8 -8.29 8.60 -7.29
N SER A 9 -8.69 8.39 -6.03
CA SER A 9 -9.26 7.10 -5.57
C SER A 9 -10.72 7.18 -5.11
N GLY A 10 -11.23 8.37 -4.79
CA GLY A 10 -12.52 8.54 -4.11
C GLY A 10 -12.53 8.14 -2.63
N VAL A 11 -11.38 7.70 -2.08
CA VAL A 11 -11.29 7.24 -0.69
C VAL A 11 -11.07 8.43 0.25
N PRO A 12 -11.86 8.57 1.34
CA PRO A 12 -11.81 9.72 2.24
C PRO A 12 -10.66 9.63 3.25
N PHE A 13 -9.43 9.34 2.81
CA PHE A 13 -8.24 9.28 3.67
C PHE A 13 -8.16 10.52 4.57
N ASN A 14 -8.03 10.36 5.88
CA ASN A 14 -8.05 11.50 6.82
C ASN A 14 -6.89 11.50 7.82
N THR A 15 -6.08 10.43 7.85
CA THR A 15 -4.89 10.33 8.69
C THR A 15 -3.69 9.85 7.88
N ALA A 16 -2.50 10.13 8.38
CA ALA A 16 -1.24 9.63 7.86
C ALA A 16 -0.29 9.26 9.01
N LEU A 17 0.13 8.00 9.08
CA LEU A 17 1.20 7.56 9.96
C LEU A 17 2.54 7.66 9.22
N ALA A 18 3.49 8.41 9.77
CA ALA A 18 4.83 8.56 9.22
C ALA A 18 5.82 7.66 9.95
N ASN A 19 6.55 6.84 9.19
CA ASN A 19 7.63 6.00 9.70
C ASN A 19 8.96 6.41 9.04
N LEU A 20 9.96 6.75 9.85
CA LEU A 20 11.33 6.96 9.40
C LEU A 20 12.17 5.71 9.72
N TYR A 21 12.76 5.13 8.67
CA TYR A 21 13.77 4.09 8.78
C TYR A 21 15.12 4.73 8.44
N ARG A 22 15.96 4.93 9.45
CA ARG A 22 17.23 5.67 9.32
C ARG A 22 18.24 4.91 8.44
N ASP A 23 18.24 3.59 8.55
CA ASP A 23 19.09 2.68 7.78
C ASP A 23 18.46 1.28 7.65
N GLY A 24 19.28 0.29 7.27
CA GLY A 24 18.88 -1.12 7.13
C GLY A 24 18.58 -1.85 8.44
N ARG A 25 18.91 -1.27 9.61
CA ARG A 25 18.70 -1.87 10.93
C ARG A 25 17.32 -1.58 11.49
N ASP A 26 16.69 -0.49 11.03
CA ASP A 26 15.29 -0.19 11.35
C ASP A 26 14.35 -1.13 10.56
N SER A 27 13.29 -1.58 11.22
CA SER A 27 12.34 -2.56 10.70
C SER A 27 10.97 -2.40 11.34
N VAL A 28 9.95 -2.98 10.70
CA VAL A 28 8.66 -3.26 11.35
C VAL A 28 8.40 -4.77 11.29
N ALA A 29 7.98 -5.34 12.41
CA ALA A 29 7.71 -6.78 12.52
C ALA A 29 6.46 -7.18 11.71
N TRP A 30 6.18 -8.48 11.64
CA TRP A 30 4.97 -8.98 11.00
C TRP A 30 3.72 -8.48 11.73
N HIS A 31 2.86 -7.76 11.03
CA HIS A 31 1.59 -7.23 11.54
C HIS A 31 0.55 -7.09 10.42
N SER A 32 -0.69 -6.79 10.79
CA SER A 32 -1.73 -6.33 9.89
C SER A 32 -2.25 -5.00 10.42
N ASP A 33 -2.76 -4.15 9.54
CA ASP A 33 -3.44 -2.91 9.94
C ASP A 33 -4.92 -3.26 10.19
N ASP A 34 -5.19 -3.95 11.30
CA ASP A 34 -6.52 -4.45 11.69
C ASP A 34 -7.07 -3.77 12.96
N GLU A 35 -6.63 -2.54 13.22
CA GLU A 35 -7.18 -1.71 14.31
C GLU A 35 -8.70 -1.46 14.09
N PRO A 36 -9.56 -1.64 15.13
CA PRO A 36 -11.02 -1.53 14.99
C PRO A 36 -11.51 -0.21 14.37
N GLU A 37 -10.78 0.89 14.60
CA GLU A 37 -11.08 2.23 14.13
C GLU A 37 -10.97 2.38 12.59
N LEU A 38 -10.36 1.39 11.92
CA LEU A 38 -10.22 1.32 10.47
C LEU A 38 -11.39 0.60 9.77
N GLY A 39 -12.25 -0.08 10.53
CA GLY A 39 -13.35 -0.91 9.99
C GLY A 39 -12.89 -2.25 9.40
N ALA A 40 -13.83 -3.03 8.85
CA ALA A 40 -13.57 -4.41 8.45
C ALA A 40 -12.67 -4.57 7.21
N HIS A 41 -12.78 -3.66 6.25
CA HIS A 41 -12.04 -3.72 4.98
C HIS A 41 -11.39 -2.37 4.68
N PRO A 42 -10.37 -1.98 5.46
CA PRO A 42 -9.77 -0.68 5.31
C PRO A 42 -9.01 -0.58 3.99
N VAL A 43 -9.09 0.60 3.39
CA VAL A 43 -8.23 0.97 2.28
C VAL A 43 -7.04 1.74 2.83
N ILE A 44 -5.84 1.25 2.53
CA ILE A 44 -4.58 1.80 3.01
C ILE A 44 -3.71 2.13 1.80
N ALA A 45 -3.21 3.36 1.76
CA ALA A 45 -2.26 3.80 0.75
C ALA A 45 -0.91 4.07 1.42
N SER A 46 0.14 3.34 1.03
CA SER A 46 1.47 3.41 1.64
C SER A 46 2.48 3.97 0.64
N LEU A 47 2.89 5.22 0.82
CA LEU A 47 3.88 5.87 -0.03
C LEU A 47 5.28 5.71 0.54
N SER A 48 6.21 5.27 -0.30
CA SER A 48 7.63 5.15 0.04
C SER A 48 8.45 6.28 -0.56
N LEU A 49 9.29 6.92 0.25
CA LEU A 49 10.21 7.98 -0.17
C LEU A 49 11.63 7.65 0.33
N GLY A 50 12.63 7.83 -0.53
CA GLY A 50 14.03 7.54 -0.21
C GLY A 50 14.44 6.14 -0.62
N ALA A 51 15.24 5.46 0.20
CA ALA A 51 15.85 4.19 -0.16
C ALA A 51 14.82 3.08 -0.43
N THR A 52 15.10 2.27 -1.46
CA THR A 52 14.29 1.08 -1.79
C THR A 52 14.39 0.05 -0.67
N ARG A 53 13.25 -0.44 -0.18
CA ARG A 53 13.19 -1.52 0.81
C ARG A 53 12.25 -2.62 0.35
N ARG A 54 12.54 -3.85 0.77
CA ARG A 54 11.72 -5.02 0.47
C ARG A 54 10.59 -5.09 1.48
N PHE A 55 9.36 -4.94 1.01
CA PHE A 55 8.15 -5.16 1.80
C PHE A 55 7.67 -6.59 1.58
N LEU A 56 7.46 -7.32 2.67
CA LEU A 56 7.05 -8.73 2.60
C LEU A 56 5.62 -8.87 3.09
N MET A 57 4.87 -9.77 2.47
CA MET A 57 3.56 -10.20 2.92
C MET A 57 3.52 -11.72 3.06
N ARG A 58 2.77 -12.23 4.02
CA ARG A 58 2.48 -13.66 4.19
C ARG A 58 1.02 -13.88 4.60
N ARG A 59 0.37 -14.96 4.15
CA ARG A 59 -0.98 -15.31 4.61
C ARG A 59 -0.95 -15.70 6.09
N LYS A 60 -1.91 -15.22 6.89
CA LYS A 60 -2.06 -15.55 8.31
C LYS A 60 -2.29 -17.05 8.54
N ALA A 61 -3.17 -17.65 7.73
CA ALA A 61 -3.53 -19.06 7.83
C ALA A 61 -2.42 -20.04 7.38
N ASP A 62 -1.54 -19.61 6.47
CA ASP A 62 -0.39 -20.41 6.03
C ASP A 62 0.77 -19.51 5.60
N HIS A 63 1.77 -19.42 6.47
CA HIS A 63 2.97 -18.59 6.27
C HIS A 63 3.88 -19.05 5.12
N ARG A 64 3.58 -20.18 4.44
CA ARG A 64 4.26 -20.60 3.21
C ARG A 64 3.87 -19.73 2.02
N HIS A 65 2.64 -19.19 2.02
CA HIS A 65 2.17 -18.29 0.98
C HIS A 65 2.71 -16.88 1.23
N ARG A 66 3.73 -16.48 0.47
CA ARG A 66 4.45 -15.21 0.63
C ARG A 66 4.43 -14.38 -0.64
N ARG A 67 4.43 -13.06 -0.48
CA ARG A 67 4.65 -12.07 -1.54
C ARG A 67 5.74 -11.11 -1.12
N ALA A 68 6.50 -10.60 -2.08
CA ALA A 68 7.55 -9.62 -1.83
C ALA A 68 7.47 -8.50 -2.85
N PHE A 69 7.59 -7.27 -2.37
CA PHE A 69 7.54 -6.06 -3.19
C PHE A 69 8.78 -5.23 -2.94
N GLN A 70 9.40 -4.72 -4.00
CA GLN A 70 10.41 -3.68 -3.87
C GLN A 70 9.71 -2.32 -3.90
N LEU A 71 9.74 -1.62 -2.77
CA LEU A 71 9.14 -0.30 -2.64
C LEU A 71 10.24 0.74 -2.79
N SER A 72 10.39 1.27 -4.01
CA SER A 72 11.36 2.30 -4.37
C SER A 72 10.84 3.70 -4.02
N HIS A 73 11.70 4.71 -4.18
CA HIS A 73 11.28 6.10 -4.09
C HIS A 73 10.05 6.36 -4.98
N GLY A 74 9.03 7.00 -4.40
CA GLY A 74 7.79 7.38 -5.08
C GLY A 74 6.80 6.23 -5.31
N SER A 75 7.11 4.99 -4.93
CA SER A 75 6.16 3.88 -5.09
C SER A 75 5.00 4.01 -4.10
N LEU A 76 3.78 3.81 -4.59
CA LEU A 76 2.56 3.76 -3.77
C LEU A 76 2.07 2.31 -3.71
N LEU A 77 2.12 1.69 -2.53
CA LEU A 77 1.49 0.40 -2.28
C LEU A 77 0.04 0.64 -1.83
N TRP A 78 -0.91 0.16 -2.63
CA TRP A 78 -2.33 0.16 -2.33
C TRP A 78 -2.69 -1.18 -1.68
N MET A 79 -3.30 -1.15 -0.49
CA MET A 79 -3.83 -2.33 0.19
C MET A 79 -5.32 -2.15 0.43
N ALA A 80 -6.14 -3.05 -0.11
CA ALA A 80 -7.61 -2.98 -0.05
C ALA A 80 -8.24 -4.37 0.04
N GLY A 81 -9.58 -4.41 0.15
CA GLY A 81 -10.35 -5.65 0.29
C GLY A 81 -9.98 -6.41 1.55
N SER A 82 -9.88 -7.72 1.46
CA SER A 82 -9.58 -8.61 2.60
C SER A 82 -8.07 -8.75 2.90
N THR A 83 -7.28 -7.73 2.55
CA THR A 83 -5.82 -7.80 2.71
C THR A 83 -5.41 -7.86 4.18
N GLN A 84 -5.92 -6.96 5.02
CA GLN A 84 -5.56 -6.92 6.43
C GLN A 84 -6.17 -8.11 7.21
N GLU A 85 -7.31 -8.62 6.74
CA GLU A 85 -7.92 -9.84 7.25
C GLU A 85 -7.02 -11.06 7.03
N HIS A 86 -6.48 -11.25 5.82
CA HIS A 86 -5.81 -12.49 5.45
C HIS A 86 -4.28 -12.45 5.47
N TRP A 87 -3.66 -11.26 5.45
CA TRP A 87 -2.23 -11.11 5.26
C TRP A 87 -1.59 -10.30 6.39
N GLN A 88 -0.46 -10.79 6.86
CA GLN A 88 0.50 -9.99 7.62
C GLN A 88 1.56 -9.46 6.69
N HIS A 89 2.15 -8.33 7.06
CA HIS A 89 3.23 -7.69 6.33
C HIS A 89 4.33 -7.16 7.23
N CYS A 90 5.53 -6.99 6.68
CA CYS A 90 6.68 -6.49 7.41
C CYS A 90 7.67 -5.75 6.50
N LEU A 91 8.54 -4.96 7.12
CA LEU A 91 9.74 -4.40 6.49
C LEU A 91 10.95 -4.94 7.26
N PRO A 92 11.57 -6.04 6.80
CA PRO A 92 12.67 -6.69 7.53
C PRO A 92 13.94 -5.83 7.53
N LYS A 93 14.79 -6.07 8.51
CA LYS A 93 16.16 -5.56 8.53
C LYS A 93 16.95 -6.08 7.31
N THR A 94 17.98 -5.35 6.92
CA THR A 94 18.94 -5.75 5.88
C THR A 94 20.34 -5.42 6.33
N ALA A 95 21.28 -6.36 6.12
CA ALA A 95 22.70 -6.13 6.36
C ALA A 95 23.33 -5.27 5.25
N ARG A 96 22.67 -5.14 4.08
CA ARG A 96 23.14 -4.26 3.01
C ARG A 96 23.03 -2.81 3.45
N PRO A 97 24.09 -1.99 3.29
CA PRO A 97 23.98 -0.54 3.49
C PRO A 97 22.87 0.04 2.62
N VAL A 98 21.94 0.75 3.25
CA VAL A 98 20.84 1.45 2.59
C VAL A 98 20.66 2.81 3.26
N ALA A 99 20.36 3.83 2.46
CA ALA A 99 20.06 5.16 2.96
C ALA A 99 18.72 5.20 3.71
N ALA A 100 18.39 6.36 4.28
CA ALA A 100 17.12 6.56 4.97
C ALA A 100 15.91 6.40 4.04
N ARG A 101 14.80 5.95 4.62
CA ARG A 101 13.50 5.80 3.97
C ARG A 101 12.41 6.37 4.86
N ILE A 102 11.52 7.17 4.29
CA ILE A 102 10.26 7.60 4.91
C ILE A 102 9.12 6.79 4.28
N ASN A 103 8.20 6.32 5.13
CA ASN A 103 6.95 5.70 4.70
C ASN A 103 5.78 6.50 5.26
N LEU A 104 4.85 6.89 4.39
CA LEU A 104 3.62 7.57 4.78
C LEU A 104 2.44 6.64 4.52
N THR A 105 1.82 6.13 5.57
CA THR A 105 0.66 5.23 5.52
C THR A 105 -0.61 6.03 5.73
N PHE A 106 -1.37 6.24 4.65
CA PHE A 106 -2.66 6.93 4.66
C PHE A 106 -3.79 5.98 4.97
N ARG A 107 -4.66 6.38 5.90
CA ARG A 107 -5.83 5.61 6.33
C ARG A 107 -7.06 6.54 6.45
N ALA A 108 -8.24 5.95 6.48
CA ALA A 108 -9.48 6.62 6.85
C ALA A 108 -9.94 6.06 8.21
N ILE A 109 -10.06 6.93 9.22
CA ILE A 109 -10.52 6.58 10.57
C ILE A 109 -11.87 7.25 10.84
N GLY A 110 -12.81 6.54 11.47
CA GLY A 110 -14.05 7.14 11.97
C GLY A 110 -15.33 6.41 11.53
N PRO A 111 -16.52 6.92 11.93
CA PRO A 111 -17.81 6.23 11.74
C PRO A 111 -18.26 6.13 10.28
N TYR A 112 -17.48 6.68 9.34
CA TYR A 112 -17.67 6.57 7.89
C TYR A 112 -17.35 5.18 7.33
N GLY A 113 -17.33 4.14 8.17
CA GLY A 113 -17.10 2.72 7.82
C GLY A 113 -18.16 2.11 6.90
N VAL A 114 -18.99 2.92 6.26
CA VAL A 114 -19.85 2.54 5.15
C VAL A 114 -19.74 3.64 4.09
N VAL A 115 -18.84 3.47 3.12
CA VAL A 115 -19.08 4.12 1.82
C VAL A 115 -20.15 3.29 1.14
N GLY A 116 -21.41 3.71 1.31
CA GLY A 116 -22.52 3.20 0.51
C GLY A 116 -22.22 3.41 -0.96
N SER A 117 -22.41 2.35 -1.75
CA SER A 117 -22.88 2.26 -3.16
C SER A 117 -22.61 3.37 -4.19
N GLY A 118 -21.72 4.32 -3.94
CA GLY A 118 -21.19 5.25 -4.93
C GLY A 118 -20.02 4.57 -5.60
N THR A 119 -20.23 4.07 -6.81
CA THR A 119 -19.15 3.57 -7.67
C THR A 119 -18.06 4.64 -7.74
N PRO A 120 -16.79 4.34 -7.37
CA PRO A 120 -15.71 5.29 -7.58
C PRO A 120 -15.54 5.45 -9.08
N SER A 121 -16.02 6.56 -9.63
CA SER A 121 -15.59 7.05 -10.94
C SER A 121 -14.12 7.44 -10.80
N SER A 122 -13.22 6.45 -10.86
CA SER A 122 -11.82 6.65 -10.51
C SER A 122 -10.92 6.23 -11.65
N ARG A 123 -10.10 7.17 -12.13
CA ARG A 123 -9.07 6.97 -13.16
C ARG A 123 -8.08 5.83 -12.86
N LEU A 124 -8.09 5.26 -11.65
CA LEU A 124 -7.20 4.18 -11.23
C LEU A 124 -7.83 2.78 -11.26
N GLY A 125 -9.17 2.63 -11.22
CA GLY A 125 -9.83 1.31 -11.24
C GLY A 125 -9.24 0.31 -10.23
N LEU A 126 -9.30 0.63 -8.92
CA LEU A 126 -8.55 -0.08 -7.86
C LEU A 126 -9.44 -0.90 -6.91
N PRO A 127 -9.83 -2.14 -7.25
CA PRO A 127 -10.53 -3.02 -6.32
C PRO A 127 -9.60 -3.89 -5.44
N GLU A 128 -8.31 -4.04 -5.80
CA GLU A 128 -7.39 -4.98 -5.14
C GLU A 128 -6.00 -4.40 -4.83
N SER A 129 -5.27 -5.07 -3.93
CA SER A 129 -3.95 -4.67 -3.46
C SER A 129 -2.88 -4.77 -4.55
N ARG A 130 -2.16 -3.68 -4.81
CA ARG A 130 -1.10 -3.60 -5.83
C ARG A 130 -0.08 -2.50 -5.55
N VAL A 131 1.11 -2.62 -6.13
CA VAL A 131 2.11 -1.55 -6.16
C VAL A 131 1.92 -0.69 -7.40
N ILE A 132 1.90 0.63 -7.23
CA ILE A 132 1.83 1.62 -8.30
C ILE A 132 3.20 2.35 -8.33
N PRO A 133 3.97 2.24 -9.42
CA PRO A 133 5.28 2.90 -9.52
C PRO A 133 5.14 4.41 -9.65
N ALA A 134 6.24 5.14 -9.38
CA ALA A 134 6.29 6.60 -9.35
C ALA A 134 5.98 7.32 -10.69
N GLY A 135 5.70 6.60 -11.78
CA GLY A 135 5.49 7.13 -13.13
C GLY A 135 4.11 6.89 -13.76
N GLY A 136 3.12 6.41 -13.00
CA GLY A 136 1.80 6.03 -13.54
C GLY A 136 1.85 4.74 -14.37
N PRO A 137 0.70 4.18 -14.79
CA PRO A 137 0.69 3.01 -15.67
C PRO A 137 1.30 3.41 -17.01
N ALA A 138 2.38 2.72 -17.42
CA ALA A 138 2.82 2.78 -18.80
C ALA A 138 1.62 2.42 -19.70
N SER A 139 1.29 3.30 -20.63
CA SER A 139 0.26 3.09 -21.64
C SER A 139 0.40 1.69 -22.23
N ALA A 140 -0.66 0.89 -22.13
CA ALA A 140 -0.71 -0.46 -22.66
C ALA A 140 -0.30 -0.44 -24.14
N GLY A 141 0.72 -1.22 -24.48
CA GLY A 141 1.18 -1.42 -25.84
C GLY A 141 0.03 -1.90 -26.74
N VAL A 142 -0.06 -1.24 -27.89
CA VAL A 142 -0.87 -1.62 -29.05
C VAL A 142 -0.78 -3.13 -29.28
N ARG A 143 -1.94 -3.82 -29.23
CA ARG A 143 -2.04 -5.19 -29.73
C ARG A 143 -1.89 -5.14 -31.24
N SER A 144 -0.77 -5.65 -31.77
CA SER A 144 -0.73 -6.08 -33.15
C SER A 144 -1.63 -7.31 -33.29
N ARG A 145 -2.74 -7.16 -34.02
CA ARG A 145 -3.44 -8.30 -34.60
C ARG A 145 -2.65 -8.68 -35.85
N SER A 146 -1.91 -9.79 -35.79
CA SER A 146 -1.53 -10.50 -37.00
C SER A 146 -2.75 -11.20 -37.58
N ARG A 147 -2.88 -11.10 -38.89
CA ARG A 147 -3.93 -11.65 -39.75
C ARG A 147 -3.96 -13.17 -39.73
#